data_AF-A0A5E4LJS0-F1
#
_entry.id   AF-A0A5E4LJS0-F1
#
_cell.length_a   1.000
_cell.length_b   1.000
_cell.length_c   1.000
_cell.angle_alpha   90.00
_cell.angle_beta   90.00
_cell.angle_gamma   90.00
#
_symmetry.space_group_name_H-M   'P 1'
#
loop_
_entity.id
_entity.type
_entity.pdbx_description
1 polymer ?
#
loop_
_entity_poly.entity_id
_entity_poly.type
_entity_poly.pdbx_seq_one_letter_code
_entity_poly.pdbx_strand_id
1 'polypeptide(L)'
;MAQEKLSEFCLYLESDSKLAEKFHEADFGFSAGGQLVFHPLEAAYLVKLGKTKFDGKSFAQFMAAQKKKHRMFPFAFAVYSLVRSKGRVVRPYMEGIKYLRAYAPGAGRQEGKSSLLIALLPGRLAGKDIEEQVALAHKLRLDLIIAYGTEKEPKFYKVAAFNF
;
A
#
# COMPACT_ATOMS: atom_id res chain seq x y z
N MET A 1 24.21 12.87 -7.99
CA MET A 1 24.82 12.23 -6.81
C MET A 1 23.71 11.85 -5.83
N ALA A 2 23.90 10.73 -5.13
CA ALA A 2 22.98 10.06 -4.20
C ALA A 2 21.84 9.21 -4.80
N GLN A 3 22.20 8.27 -5.69
CA GLN A 3 21.52 6.97 -5.78
C GLN A 3 21.92 6.13 -4.54
N GLU A 4 21.43 6.47 -3.35
CA GLU A 4 21.71 5.69 -2.14
C GLU A 4 20.54 5.82 -1.17
N LYS A 5 19.44 5.09 -1.45
CA LYS A 5 18.42 4.66 -0.46
C LYS A 5 17.38 3.67 -1.02
N LEU A 6 17.79 2.78 -1.94
CA LEU A 6 16.89 1.80 -2.58
C LEU A 6 16.74 0.47 -1.80
N SER A 7 17.10 0.39 -0.51
CA SER A 7 17.46 -0.89 0.12
C SER A 7 16.74 -1.27 1.43
N GLU A 8 15.47 -0.87 1.67
CA GLU A 8 14.70 -1.41 2.81
C GLU A 8 13.42 -2.19 2.44
N PHE A 9 13.04 -2.22 1.16
CA PHE A 9 11.91 -3.01 0.69
C PHE A 9 12.36 -4.05 -0.33
N CYS A 10 12.38 -5.32 0.08
CA CYS A 10 12.56 -6.43 -0.85
C CYS A 10 11.34 -6.48 -1.77
N LEU A 11 11.49 -6.03 -3.00
CA LEU A 11 10.51 -6.22 -4.04
C LEU A 11 10.43 -7.70 -4.41
N TYR A 12 9.24 -8.15 -4.79
CA TYR A 12 9.00 -9.53 -5.16
C TYR A 12 8.84 -9.65 -6.67
N LEU A 13 9.44 -10.69 -7.24
CA LEU A 13 9.28 -11.06 -8.64
C LEU A 13 8.41 -12.31 -8.71
N GLU A 14 7.53 -12.36 -9.71
CA GLU A 14 6.81 -13.58 -10.07
C GLU A 14 7.64 -14.36 -11.09
N SER A 15 7.79 -15.67 -10.90
CA SER A 15 8.59 -16.51 -11.78
C SER A 15 7.87 -16.83 -13.10
N ASP A 16 6.54 -16.87 -13.08
CA ASP A 16 5.71 -17.07 -14.27
C ASP A 16 5.34 -15.72 -14.90
N SER A 17 5.89 -15.44 -16.09
CA SER A 17 5.64 -14.20 -16.82
C SER A 17 4.19 -14.00 -17.22
N LYS A 18 3.45 -15.07 -17.58
CA LYS A 18 2.03 -14.98 -17.96
C LYS A 18 1.17 -14.64 -16.75
N LEU A 19 1.52 -15.19 -15.59
CA LEU A 19 0.82 -14.90 -14.35
C LEU A 19 1.12 -13.45 -13.89
N ALA A 20 2.37 -13.02 -14.04
CA ALA A 20 2.78 -11.65 -13.79
C ALA A 20 1.96 -10.66 -14.63
N GLU A 21 1.81 -10.91 -15.95
CA GLU A 21 0.99 -10.09 -16.84
C GLU A 21 -0.48 -10.04 -16.40
N LYS A 22 -1.08 -11.18 -16.01
CA LYS A 22 -2.45 -11.18 -15.46
C LYS A 22 -2.58 -10.34 -14.19
N PHE A 23 -1.57 -10.37 -13.32
CA PHE A 23 -1.55 -9.51 -12.13
C PHE A 23 -1.39 -8.03 -12.52
N HIS A 24 -0.62 -7.75 -13.57
CA HIS A 24 -0.47 -6.43 -14.14
C HIS A 24 -1.81 -5.88 -14.64
N GLU A 25 -2.56 -6.67 -15.41
CA GLU A 25 -3.91 -6.31 -15.89
C GLU A 25 -4.88 -6.07 -14.73
N ALA A 26 -4.75 -6.83 -13.64
CA ALA A 26 -5.53 -6.67 -12.42
C ALA A 26 -5.01 -5.55 -11.48
N ASP A 27 -4.25 -4.59 -11.99
CA ASP A 27 -3.70 -3.44 -11.27
C ASP A 27 -2.70 -3.74 -10.13
N PHE A 28 -2.00 -4.88 -10.15
CA PHE A 28 -0.92 -5.22 -9.20
C PHE A 28 0.48 -5.09 -9.81
N GLY A 29 1.46 -4.69 -8.98
CA GLY A 29 2.85 -4.58 -9.39
C GLY A 29 3.15 -3.32 -10.22
N PHE A 30 4.43 -3.04 -10.37
CA PHE A 30 4.97 -1.91 -11.13
C PHE A 30 6.12 -2.38 -12.02
N SER A 31 6.29 -1.71 -13.16
CA SER A 31 7.43 -2.01 -14.03
C SER A 31 8.67 -1.30 -13.48
N ALA A 32 9.70 -2.06 -13.12
CA ALA A 32 11.00 -1.54 -12.72
C ALA A 32 12.09 -2.30 -13.48
N GLY A 33 12.92 -1.57 -14.23
CA GLY A 33 14.01 -2.19 -15.01
C GLY A 33 13.54 -3.20 -16.07
N GLY A 34 12.34 -3.02 -16.63
CA GLY A 34 11.76 -3.93 -17.63
C GLY A 34 11.16 -5.22 -17.07
N GLN A 35 11.14 -5.38 -15.75
CA GLN A 35 10.49 -6.51 -15.08
C GLN A 35 9.32 -6.04 -14.23
N LEU A 36 8.30 -6.89 -14.12
CA LEU A 36 7.17 -6.64 -13.23
C LEU A 36 7.52 -7.05 -11.81
N VAL A 37 7.62 -6.05 -10.94
CA VAL A 37 7.92 -6.22 -9.52
C VAL A 37 6.69 -5.88 -8.68
N PHE A 38 6.58 -6.55 -7.54
CA PHE A 38 5.47 -6.41 -6.61
C PHE A 38 5.95 -5.86 -5.28
N HIS A 39 5.19 -4.90 -4.75
CA HIS A 39 5.45 -4.43 -3.39
C HIS A 39 5.07 -5.53 -2.38
N PRO A 40 5.77 -5.67 -1.23
CA PRO A 40 5.45 -6.68 -0.22
C PRO A 40 3.98 -6.77 0.20
N LEU A 41 3.25 -5.65 0.23
CA LEU A 41 1.81 -5.60 0.51
C LEU A 41 0.96 -6.26 -0.60
N GLU A 42 1.31 -6.01 -1.86
CA GLU A 42 0.64 -6.62 -3.02
C GLU A 42 0.94 -8.12 -3.06
N ALA A 43 2.20 -8.49 -2.87
CA ALA A 43 2.64 -9.88 -2.81
C ALA A 43 1.91 -10.66 -1.71
N ALA A 44 1.85 -10.11 -0.48
CA ALA A 44 1.10 -10.72 0.61
C ALA A 44 -0.39 -10.90 0.29
N TYR A 45 -0.99 -9.96 -0.46
CA TYR A 45 -2.40 -10.01 -0.82
C TYR A 45 -2.68 -11.09 -1.86
N LEU A 46 -1.82 -11.22 -2.87
CA LEU A 46 -1.91 -12.28 -3.88
C LEU A 46 -1.71 -13.67 -3.27
N VAL A 47 -0.78 -13.80 -2.31
CA VAL A 47 -0.58 -15.05 -1.55
C VAL A 47 -1.79 -15.36 -0.67
N LYS A 48 -2.39 -14.35 -0.01
CA LYS A 48 -3.64 -14.51 0.77
C LYS A 48 -4.79 -15.02 -0.09
N LEU A 49 -4.89 -14.54 -1.34
CA LEU A 49 -5.91 -14.99 -2.30
C LEU A 49 -5.62 -16.38 -2.89
N GLY A 50 -4.47 -16.99 -2.56
CA GLY A 50 -4.06 -18.30 -3.11
C GLY A 50 -3.71 -18.25 -4.60
N LYS A 51 -3.43 -17.06 -5.15
CA LYS A 51 -3.14 -16.88 -6.59
C LYS A 51 -1.70 -17.21 -6.95
N THR A 52 -0.78 -17.05 -6.00
CA THR A 52 0.64 -17.38 -6.17
C THR A 52 1.30 -17.66 -4.81
N LYS A 53 2.54 -18.14 -4.84
CA LYS A 53 3.42 -18.31 -3.68
C LYS A 53 4.77 -17.67 -3.97
N PHE A 54 4.94 -16.40 -3.59
CA PHE A 54 6.26 -15.77 -3.62
C PHE A 54 7.22 -16.47 -2.65
N ASP A 55 8.41 -16.85 -3.13
CA ASP A 55 9.42 -17.66 -2.43
C ASP A 55 8.92 -19.01 -1.90
N GLY A 56 7.79 -19.56 -2.40
CA GLY A 56 7.21 -20.80 -1.90
C GLY A 56 6.64 -20.73 -0.47
N LYS A 57 6.59 -19.54 0.15
CA LYS A 57 6.13 -19.35 1.54
C LYS A 57 4.61 -19.35 1.62
N SER A 58 4.06 -19.93 2.69
CA SER A 58 2.64 -19.77 3.01
C SER A 58 2.33 -18.33 3.44
N PHE A 59 1.06 -17.92 3.38
CA PHE A 59 0.65 -16.59 3.82
C PHE A 59 1.12 -16.27 5.26
N ALA A 60 0.98 -17.22 6.19
CA ALA A 60 1.40 -17.06 7.57
C ALA A 60 2.93 -16.86 7.69
N GLN A 61 3.71 -17.64 6.94
CA GLN A 61 5.17 -17.51 6.90
C GLN A 61 5.60 -16.18 6.28
N PHE A 62 4.92 -15.74 5.23
CA PHE A 62 5.17 -14.46 4.58
C PHE A 62 4.90 -13.29 5.53
N MET A 63 3.74 -13.29 6.19
CA MET A 63 3.38 -12.27 7.18
C MET A 63 4.37 -12.23 8.36
N ALA A 64 4.78 -13.39 8.87
CA ALA A 64 5.77 -13.45 9.95
C ALA A 64 7.13 -12.89 9.52
N ALA A 65 7.58 -13.21 8.30
CA ALA A 65 8.83 -12.68 7.75
C ALA A 65 8.77 -11.16 7.58
N GLN A 66 7.67 -10.62 7.06
CA GLN A 66 7.51 -9.17 6.90
C GLN A 66 7.34 -8.43 8.22
N LYS A 67 6.64 -9.02 9.20
CA LYS A 67 6.51 -8.45 10.55
C LYS A 67 7.86 -8.29 11.25
N LYS A 68 8.79 -9.23 11.03
CA LYS A 68 10.17 -9.13 11.55
C LYS A 68 10.95 -7.97 10.93
N LYS A 69 10.72 -7.69 9.64
CA LYS A 69 11.39 -6.57 8.94
C LYS A 69 10.77 -5.23 9.29
N HIS A 70 9.44 -5.16 9.27
CA HIS A 70 8.68 -3.92 9.40
C HIS A 70 7.51 -4.11 10.37
N ARG A 71 7.61 -3.53 11.57
CA ARG A 71 6.59 -3.66 12.62
C ARG A 71 5.21 -3.12 12.18
N MET A 72 5.18 -2.14 11.28
CA MET A 72 3.95 -1.56 10.72
C MET A 72 3.29 -2.44 9.65
N PHE A 73 4.02 -3.42 9.09
CA PHE A 73 3.56 -4.21 7.96
C PHE A 73 2.21 -4.90 8.19
N PRO A 74 1.94 -5.55 9.34
CA PRO A 74 0.66 -6.22 9.55
C PRO A 74 -0.53 -5.24 9.52
N PHE A 75 -0.38 -4.05 10.11
CA PHE A 75 -1.42 -3.02 10.08
C PHE A 75 -1.64 -2.49 8.67
N ALA A 76 -0.56 -2.19 7.96
CA ALA A 76 -0.63 -1.75 6.58
C ALA A 76 -1.25 -2.80 5.65
N PHE A 77 -0.96 -4.07 5.88
CA PHE A 77 -1.57 -5.17 5.15
C PHE A 77 -3.07 -5.27 5.43
N ALA A 78 -3.50 -5.12 6.69
CA ALA A 78 -4.92 -5.10 7.04
C ALA A 78 -5.66 -3.96 6.32
N VAL A 79 -5.10 -2.76 6.35
CA VAL A 79 -5.65 -1.58 5.67
C VAL A 79 -5.68 -1.80 4.15
N TYR A 80 -4.56 -2.22 3.56
CA TYR A 80 -4.45 -2.50 2.13
C TYR A 80 -5.48 -3.55 1.69
N SER A 81 -5.56 -4.68 2.41
CA SER A 81 -6.49 -5.77 2.11
C SER A 81 -7.94 -5.33 2.17
N LEU A 82 -8.31 -4.44 3.09
CA LEU A 82 -9.68 -3.94 3.25
C LEU A 82 -10.06 -2.99 2.12
N VAL A 83 -9.17 -2.09 1.73
CA VAL A 83 -9.44 -1.16 0.65
C VAL A 83 -9.47 -1.89 -0.70
N ARG A 84 -8.58 -2.87 -0.90
CA ARG A 84 -8.56 -3.70 -2.11
C ARG A 84 -9.77 -4.64 -2.22
N SER A 85 -10.24 -5.22 -1.11
CA SER A 85 -11.44 -6.06 -1.12
C SER A 85 -12.71 -5.28 -1.46
N LYS A 86 -12.73 -3.96 -1.22
CA LYS A 86 -13.79 -3.05 -1.66
C LYS A 86 -13.70 -2.64 -3.14
N GLY A 87 -12.81 -3.26 -3.92
CA GLY A 87 -12.68 -3.03 -5.36
C GLY A 87 -11.93 -1.75 -5.74
N ARG A 88 -11.32 -1.03 -4.78
CA ARG A 88 -10.50 0.15 -5.10
C ARG A 88 -9.09 -0.25 -5.48
N VAL A 89 -8.49 0.45 -6.44
CA VAL A 89 -7.06 0.32 -6.74
C VAL A 89 -6.28 1.07 -5.67
N VAL A 90 -5.31 0.38 -5.06
CA VAL A 90 -4.48 0.91 -3.99
C VAL A 90 -3.03 0.64 -4.34
N ARG A 91 -2.21 1.69 -4.28
CA ARG A 91 -0.78 1.60 -4.53
C ARG A 91 -0.01 1.97 -3.27
N PRO A 92 0.82 1.04 -2.76
CA PRO A 92 1.79 1.40 -1.76
C PRO A 92 2.86 2.32 -2.37
N TYR A 93 3.41 3.21 -1.57
CA TYR A 93 4.53 4.04 -2.00
C TYR A 93 5.79 3.16 -2.09
N MET A 94 6.56 3.28 -3.18
CA MET A 94 7.76 2.43 -3.37
C MET A 94 8.76 2.55 -2.23
N GLU A 95 8.88 3.73 -1.63
CA GLU A 95 9.87 4.04 -0.59
C GLU A 95 9.33 3.85 0.84
N GLY A 96 8.08 3.41 1.02
CA GLY A 96 7.54 3.33 2.39
C GLY A 96 6.14 2.74 2.55
N ILE A 97 5.91 2.17 3.73
CA ILE A 97 4.61 1.61 4.12
C ILE A 97 3.66 2.66 4.70
N LYS A 98 4.16 3.83 5.15
CA LYS A 98 3.37 4.82 5.89
C LYS A 98 2.17 5.39 5.13
N TYR A 99 2.24 5.39 3.80
CA TYR A 99 1.23 5.97 2.93
C TYR A 99 0.78 4.99 1.86
N LEU A 100 -0.52 4.93 1.62
CA LEU A 100 -1.12 4.26 0.48
C LEU A 100 -1.86 5.29 -0.37
N ARG A 101 -1.72 5.21 -1.69
CA ARG A 101 -2.51 6.02 -2.62
C ARG A 101 -3.68 5.19 -3.12
N ALA A 102 -4.89 5.67 -2.90
CA ALA A 102 -6.09 5.04 -3.42
C ALA A 102 -6.64 5.84 -4.60
N TYR A 103 -7.11 5.11 -5.61
CA TYR A 103 -7.69 5.66 -6.83
C TYR A 103 -9.22 5.58 -6.75
N ALA A 104 -9.89 6.43 -7.52
CA ALA A 104 -11.33 6.40 -7.64
C ALA A 104 -11.81 5.04 -8.19
N PRO A 105 -12.96 4.53 -7.75
CA PRO A 105 -13.53 3.30 -8.31
C PRO A 105 -13.80 3.51 -9.82
N GLY A 106 -13.39 2.55 -10.65
CA GLY A 106 -13.51 2.64 -12.10
C GLY A 106 -12.37 3.36 -12.82
N ALA A 107 -11.47 4.04 -12.10
CA ALA A 107 -10.24 4.55 -12.69
C ALA A 107 -9.20 3.43 -12.80
N GLY A 108 -9.01 2.90 -14.00
CA GLY A 108 -7.87 2.05 -14.32
C GLY A 108 -6.56 2.83 -14.28
N ARG A 109 -5.43 2.09 -14.24
CA ARG A 109 -4.03 2.60 -14.22
C ARG A 109 -3.70 3.83 -15.06
N GLN A 110 -4.35 3.99 -16.21
CA GLN A 110 -3.90 4.89 -17.27
C GLN A 110 -4.49 6.31 -17.19
N GLU A 111 -5.58 6.55 -16.44
CA GLU A 111 -6.34 7.81 -16.61
C GLU A 111 -6.78 8.50 -15.30
N GLY A 112 -6.70 7.84 -14.14
CA GLY A 112 -7.10 8.44 -12.88
C GLY A 112 -5.94 9.10 -12.13
N LYS A 113 -5.97 10.43 -11.95
CA LYS A 113 -5.17 11.05 -10.88
C LYS A 113 -5.53 10.36 -9.56
N SER A 114 -4.53 9.94 -8.79
CA SER A 114 -4.76 9.48 -7.42
C SER A 114 -5.52 10.59 -6.69
N SER A 115 -6.69 10.29 -6.15
CA SER A 115 -7.52 11.29 -5.47
C SER A 115 -7.34 11.24 -3.96
N LEU A 116 -6.86 10.12 -3.42
CA LEU A 116 -6.85 9.84 -1.99
C LEU A 116 -5.46 9.43 -1.49
N LEU A 117 -5.01 10.11 -0.43
CA LEU A 117 -3.87 9.72 0.37
C LEU A 117 -4.37 9.05 1.66
N ILE A 118 -4.01 7.79 1.86
CA ILE A 118 -4.31 7.04 3.09
C ILE A 118 -3.06 7.04 3.96
N ALA A 119 -3.09 7.77 5.07
CA ALA A 119 -2.04 7.76 6.07
C ALA A 119 -2.28 6.66 7.11
N LEU A 120 -1.25 5.85 7.39
CA LEU A 120 -1.32 4.74 8.34
C LEU A 120 -0.80 5.18 9.71
N LEU A 121 -1.70 5.32 10.67
CA LEU A 121 -1.40 5.72 12.05
C LEU A 121 -1.89 4.64 13.03
N PRO A 122 -1.13 3.53 13.19
CA PRO A 122 -1.50 2.47 14.13
C PRO A 122 -1.44 2.98 15.58
N GLY A 123 -2.44 2.62 16.39
CA GLY A 123 -2.49 2.99 17.81
C GLY A 123 -3.15 4.34 18.07
N ARG A 124 -2.47 5.21 18.82
CA ARG A 124 -3.03 6.48 19.32
C ARG A 124 -2.71 7.62 18.37
N LEU A 125 -3.72 8.41 18.02
CA LEU A 125 -3.59 9.62 17.22
C LEU A 125 -3.18 10.79 18.12
N ALA A 126 -2.02 11.40 17.89
CA ALA A 126 -1.70 12.71 18.45
C ALA A 126 -2.14 13.82 17.48
N GLY A 127 -2.53 14.99 18.01
CA GLY A 127 -2.96 16.13 17.19
C GLY A 127 -1.88 16.57 16.19
N LYS A 128 -0.61 16.57 16.62
CA LYS A 128 0.55 16.88 15.76
C LYS A 128 0.66 15.94 14.55
N ASP A 129 0.41 14.64 14.74
CA ASP A 129 0.47 13.68 13.63
C ASP A 129 -0.58 14.04 12.57
N ILE A 130 -1.78 14.44 13.00
CA ILE A 130 -2.87 14.82 12.10
C ILE A 130 -2.49 16.09 11.32
N GLU A 131 -1.97 17.12 11.99
CA GLU A 131 -1.54 18.37 11.35
C GLU A 131 -0.48 18.12 10.28
N GLU A 132 0.52 17.29 10.58
CA GLU A 132 1.57 16.90 9.61
C GLU A 132 0.96 16.20 8.39
N GLN A 133 0.01 15.28 8.61
CA GLN A 133 -0.66 14.57 7.51
C GLN A 133 -1.53 15.49 6.65
N VAL A 134 -2.23 16.43 7.28
CA VAL A 134 -3.05 17.43 6.58
C VAL A 134 -2.17 18.33 5.72
N ALA A 135 -1.05 18.83 6.26
CA ALA A 135 -0.09 19.63 5.51
C ALA A 135 0.49 18.87 4.31
N LEU A 136 0.83 17.58 4.50
CA LEU A 136 1.33 16.73 3.43
C LEU A 136 0.28 16.50 2.33
N ALA A 137 -0.96 16.16 2.71
CA ALA A 137 -2.05 15.94 1.77
C ALA A 137 -2.39 17.21 0.97
N HIS A 138 -2.40 18.37 1.64
CA HIS A 138 -2.62 19.67 1.01
C HIS A 138 -1.51 20.00 -0.01
N LYS A 139 -0.24 19.77 0.35
CA LYS A 139 0.89 19.94 -0.57
C LYS A 139 0.78 19.05 -1.82
N LEU A 140 0.26 17.84 -1.65
CA LEU A 140 0.05 16.88 -2.75
C LEU A 140 -1.27 17.10 -3.50
N ARG A 141 -2.15 18.00 -3.03
CA ARG A 141 -3.50 18.23 -3.55
C ARG A 141 -4.34 16.95 -3.59
N LEU A 142 -4.26 16.14 -2.52
CA LEU A 142 -4.99 14.89 -2.35
C LEU A 142 -5.96 14.98 -1.18
N ASP A 143 -7.08 14.27 -1.25
CA ASP A 143 -7.96 14.07 -0.11
C ASP A 143 -7.26 13.17 0.93
N LEU A 144 -7.23 13.58 2.19
CA LEU A 144 -6.63 12.80 3.27
C LEU A 144 -7.63 11.85 3.92
N ILE A 145 -7.26 10.57 3.99
CA ILE A 145 -7.87 9.56 4.82
C ILE A 145 -6.85 9.09 5.84
N ILE A 146 -7.22 9.11 7.12
CA ILE A 146 -6.41 8.52 8.19
C ILE A 146 -6.95 7.14 8.48
N ALA A 147 -6.11 6.12 8.33
CA ALA A 147 -6.36 4.77 8.80
C ALA A 147 -5.73 4.59 10.19
N TYR A 148 -6.57 4.35 11.19
CA TYR A 148 -6.15 4.23 12.59
C TYR A 148 -6.74 2.98 13.24
N GLY A 149 -6.17 2.57 14.38
CA GLY A 149 -6.65 1.44 15.17
C GLY A 149 -5.67 0.28 15.21
N THR A 150 -6.20 -0.94 15.21
CA THR A 150 -5.43 -2.19 15.31
C THR A 150 -5.47 -2.98 14.01
N GLU A 151 -4.62 -4.02 13.91
CA GLU A 151 -4.58 -4.92 12.76
C GLU A 151 -5.92 -5.64 12.50
N LYS A 152 -6.73 -5.87 13.55
CA LYS A 152 -8.03 -6.56 13.45
C LYS A 152 -9.17 -5.62 13.10
N GLU A 153 -9.11 -4.39 13.60
CA GLU A 153 -10.16 -3.38 13.42
C GLU A 153 -9.57 -2.05 12.95
N PRO A 154 -9.14 -1.96 11.68
CA PRO A 154 -8.74 -0.70 11.08
C PRO A 154 -9.98 0.17 10.81
N LYS A 155 -9.93 1.41 11.26
CA LYS A 155 -10.97 2.42 11.06
C LYS A 155 -10.43 3.56 10.20
N PHE A 156 -11.32 4.21 9.45
CA PHE A 156 -10.95 5.22 8.46
C PHE A 156 -11.69 6.52 8.73
N TYR A 157 -10.97 7.63 8.78
CA TYR A 157 -11.54 8.98 8.88
C TYR A 157 -11.11 9.84 7.71
N LYS A 158 -12.05 10.54 7.09
CA LYS A 158 -11.74 11.63 6.17
C LYS A 158 -11.42 12.88 6.98
N VAL A 159 -10.28 13.49 6.70
CA VAL A 159 -9.84 14.72 7.36
C VAL A 159 -9.68 15.80 6.28
N ALA A 160 -10.19 16.99 6.55
CA ALA A 160 -10.09 18.13 5.67
C ALA A 160 -9.71 19.37 6.49
N ALA A 161 -8.83 20.20 5.95
CA ALA A 161 -8.59 21.54 6.47
C ALA A 161 -9.64 22.49 5.88
N PHE A 162 -10.24 23.30 6.76
CA PHE A 162 -11.16 24.37 6.36
C PHE A 162 -10.51 25.70 6.73
N ASN A 163 -10.38 26.58 5.75
CA ASN A 163 -10.10 27.98 5.99
C ASN A 163 -11.45 28.71 5.92
N PHE A 164 -11.95 29.14 7.08
CA PHE A 164 -13.13 30.01 7.15
C PHE A 164 -12.73 31.45 6.86
#